data_AF-A0A957ZLP7-F1
#
_entry.id   AF-A0A957ZLP7-F1
#
_cell.length_a   1.000
_cell.length_b   1.000
_cell.length_c   1.000
_cell.angle_alpha   90.00
_cell.angle_beta   90.00
_cell.angle_gamma   90.00
#
_symmetry.space_group_name_H-M   'P 1'
#
loop_
_entity.id
_entity.type
_entity.pdbx_description
1 polymer ?
#
loop_
_entity_poly.entity_id
_entity_poly.type
_entity_poly.pdbx_seq_one_letter_code
_entity_poly.pdbx_strand_id
1 'polypeptide(L)'
;GEPGHERAADPFRAADIIAGDIGAIRRYAPERLAHKTVVVEHAEQADIDDLRRRGTSIVVTLMPSLNPGDDLGRWSAATVEAVLVALRRDPNQPLSEDTYLDLMA
;
A
#
# COMPACT_ATOMS: atom_id res chain seq x y z
N GLY A 1 -7.84 -7.71 -4.47
CA GLY A 1 -8.22 -9.10 -4.80
C GLY A 1 -9.60 -9.38 -4.22
N GLU A 2 -10.42 -10.16 -4.92
CA GLU A 2 -11.79 -10.53 -4.47
C GLU A 2 -11.75 -11.31 -3.14
N PRO A 3 -12.55 -10.93 -2.12
CA PRO A 3 -12.64 -11.66 -0.84
C PRO A 3 -13.00 -13.15 -1.03
N GLY A 4 -12.65 -14.02 -0.06
CA GLY A 4 -13.24 -15.37 0.04
C GLY A 4 -12.34 -16.58 -0.22
N HIS A 5 -11.03 -16.40 -0.34
CA HIS A 5 -10.11 -17.53 -0.12
C HIS A 5 -9.58 -17.46 1.30
N GLU A 6 -9.86 -18.49 2.10
CA GLU A 6 -9.38 -18.56 3.48
C GLU A 6 -7.90 -18.97 3.51
N ARG A 7 -7.09 -18.24 4.29
CA ARG A 7 -5.76 -18.67 4.71
C ARG A 7 -5.80 -19.01 6.19
N ALA A 8 -4.79 -19.74 6.67
CA ALA A 8 -4.65 -20.02 8.09
C ALA A 8 -4.69 -18.70 8.89
N ALA A 9 -5.61 -18.62 9.86
CA ALA A 9 -5.82 -17.42 10.67
C ALA A 9 -4.78 -17.26 11.77
N ASP A 10 -4.14 -18.36 12.20
CA ASP A 10 -3.24 -18.39 13.35
C ASP A 10 -2.02 -17.45 13.19
N PRO A 11 -1.35 -17.37 12.03
CA PRO A 11 -0.29 -16.38 11.81
C PRO A 11 -0.77 -14.94 12.02
N PHE A 12 -1.95 -14.59 11.51
CA PHE A 12 -2.52 -13.26 11.70
C PHE A 12 -2.84 -12.99 13.16
N ARG A 13 -3.33 -13.98 13.91
CA ARG A 13 -3.64 -13.84 15.33
C ARG A 13 -2.39 -13.60 16.16
N ALA A 14 -1.33 -14.37 15.90
CA ALA A 14 -0.06 -14.30 16.61
C ALA A 14 0.75 -13.03 16.30
N ALA A 15 0.54 -12.41 15.13
CA ALA A 15 1.28 -11.22 14.72
C ALA A 15 0.75 -9.93 15.35
N ASP A 16 1.65 -9.10 15.89
CA ASP A 16 1.35 -7.72 16.29
C ASP A 16 1.39 -6.75 15.09
N ILE A 17 2.21 -7.06 14.10
CA ILE A 17 2.39 -6.29 12.87
C ILE A 17 2.05 -7.16 11.66
N ILE A 18 1.19 -6.64 10.78
CA ILE A 18 0.86 -7.24 9.49
C ILE A 18 1.40 -6.33 8.40
N ALA A 19 2.35 -6.83 7.60
CA ALA A 19 2.93 -6.09 6.49
C ALA A 19 2.68 -6.82 5.16
N GLY A 20 2.40 -6.07 4.09
CA GLY A 20 2.23 -6.63 2.76
C GLY A 20 1.35 -5.78 1.86
N ASP A 21 0.76 -6.42 0.85
CA ASP A 21 -0.19 -5.80 -0.07
C ASP A 21 -1.55 -5.58 0.60
N ILE A 22 -2.13 -4.38 0.45
CA ILE A 22 -3.41 -4.03 1.07
C ILE A 22 -4.54 -4.93 0.57
N GLY A 23 -4.55 -5.26 -0.72
CA GLY A 23 -5.53 -6.15 -1.32
C GLY A 23 -5.44 -7.58 -0.78
N ALA A 24 -4.23 -8.09 -0.56
CA ALA A 24 -3.99 -9.39 0.04
C ALA A 24 -4.40 -9.41 1.51
N ILE A 25 -4.03 -8.39 2.29
CA ILE A 25 -4.42 -8.28 3.69
C ILE A 25 -5.94 -8.26 3.82
N ARG A 26 -6.64 -7.39 3.07
CA ARG A 26 -8.10 -7.29 3.12
C ARG A 26 -8.80 -8.59 2.69
N ARG A 27 -8.20 -9.35 1.77
CA ARG A 27 -8.72 -10.63 1.26
C ARG A 27 -8.55 -11.80 2.25
N TYR A 28 -7.40 -11.88 2.93
CA TYR A 28 -6.99 -13.09 3.66
C TYR A 28 -6.97 -12.93 5.18
N ALA A 29 -6.86 -11.70 5.68
CA ALA A 29 -6.82 -11.46 7.12
C ALA A 29 -8.21 -11.69 7.74
N PRO A 30 -8.27 -12.23 8.98
CA PRO A 30 -9.54 -12.47 9.66
C PRO A 30 -10.30 -11.16 9.90
N GLU A 31 -11.61 -11.26 10.13
CA GLU A 31 -12.48 -10.11 10.42
C GLU A 31 -12.05 -9.30 11.65
N ARG A 32 -11.36 -9.92 12.60
CA ARG A 32 -10.88 -9.25 13.82
C ARG A 32 -9.37 -9.03 13.77
N LEU A 33 -8.97 -7.78 13.63
CA LEU A 33 -7.57 -7.29 13.63
C LEU A 33 -7.28 -6.36 14.82
N ALA A 34 -8.03 -6.52 15.92
CA ALA A 34 -7.87 -5.70 17.11
C ALA A 34 -6.42 -5.64 17.60
N HIS A 35 -5.96 -4.43 17.93
CA HIS A 35 -4.62 -4.14 18.48
C HIS A 35 -3.45 -4.36 17.52
N LYS A 36 -3.72 -4.62 16.24
CA LYS A 36 -2.68 -4.84 15.23
C LYS A 36 -2.25 -3.53 14.59
N THR A 37 -0.99 -3.49 14.18
CA THR A 37 -0.46 -2.47 13.28
C THR A 37 -0.39 -3.04 11.88
N VAL A 38 -0.91 -2.31 10.89
CA VAL A 38 -0.85 -2.68 9.48
C VAL A 38 0.12 -1.76 8.76
N VAL A 39 1.06 -2.34 8.01
CA VAL A 39 2.04 -1.60 7.19
C VAL A 39 1.84 -1.98 5.74
N VAL A 40 1.51 -1.01 4.91
CA VAL A 40 1.23 -1.20 3.49
C VAL A 40 1.95 -0.14 2.67
N GLU A 41 2.21 -0.46 1.40
CA GLU A 41 2.82 0.50 0.48
C GLU A 41 1.94 1.76 0.34
N HIS A 42 0.66 1.57 0.02
CA HIS A 42 -0.32 2.63 -0.19
C HIS A 42 -1.68 2.17 0.35
N ALA A 43 -2.60 3.12 0.56
CA ALA A 43 -3.98 2.81 0.96
C ALA A 43 -4.96 3.87 0.45
N GLU A 44 -6.16 3.44 0.08
CA GLU A 44 -7.30 4.32 -0.14
C GLU A 44 -8.15 4.48 1.13
N GLN A 45 -9.04 5.46 1.15
CA GLN A 45 -9.93 5.69 2.29
C GLN A 45 -10.79 4.46 2.60
N ALA A 46 -11.27 3.76 1.57
CA ALA A 46 -12.06 2.55 1.74
C ALA A 46 -11.26 1.41 2.41
N ASP A 47 -9.95 1.33 2.19
CA ASP A 47 -9.08 0.38 2.87
C ASP A 47 -8.94 0.73 4.35
N ILE A 48 -8.74 2.02 4.65
CA ILE A 48 -8.65 2.52 6.03
C ILE A 48 -9.95 2.26 6.80
N ASP A 49 -11.10 2.54 6.18
CA ASP A 49 -12.40 2.31 6.79
C ASP A 49 -12.63 0.82 7.06
N ASP A 50 -12.23 -0.05 6.12
CA ASP A 50 -12.29 -1.50 6.30
C ASP A 50 -11.40 -1.97 7.47
N LEU A 51 -10.13 -1.57 7.50
CA LEU A 51 -9.20 -1.92 8.58
C LEU A 51 -9.63 -1.37 9.94
N ARG A 52 -10.21 -0.17 9.97
CA ARG A 52 -10.78 0.45 11.18
C ARG A 52 -11.97 -0.35 11.70
N ARG A 53 -12.89 -0.76 10.83
CA ARG A 53 -14.03 -1.63 11.23
C ARG A 53 -13.56 -2.95 11.82
N ARG A 54 -12.46 -3.51 11.31
CA ARG A 54 -11.84 -4.75 11.82
C ARG A 54 -11.07 -4.56 13.14
N GLY A 55 -10.91 -3.32 13.61
CA GLY A 55 -10.29 -2.98 14.90
C GLY A 55 -8.78 -2.72 14.86
N THR A 56 -8.19 -2.55 13.66
CA THR A 56 -6.77 -2.20 13.51
C THR A 56 -6.46 -0.91 14.26
N SER A 57 -5.35 -0.87 15.02
CA SER A 57 -5.01 0.29 15.84
C SER A 57 -4.20 1.35 15.09
N ILE A 58 -3.31 0.91 14.21
CA ILE A 58 -2.41 1.79 13.46
C ILE A 58 -2.34 1.28 12.02
N VAL A 59 -2.42 2.20 11.06
CA VAL A 59 -2.10 1.93 9.65
C VAL A 59 -0.96 2.85 9.26
N VAL A 60 0.10 2.27 8.70
CA VAL A 60 1.26 3.00 8.18
C VAL A 60 1.31 2.80 6.67
N THR A 61 1.30 3.89 5.92
CA THR A 61 1.59 3.88 4.47
C THR A 61 3.05 4.23 4.25
N LEU A 62 3.73 3.49 3.36
CA LEU A 62 5.14 3.71 3.04
C LEU A 62 5.34 4.76 1.94
N MET A 63 4.42 4.82 0.98
CA MET A 63 4.41 5.87 -0.03
C MET A 63 4.02 7.22 0.60
N PRO A 64 4.69 8.32 0.23
CA PRO A 64 4.34 9.62 0.73
C PRO A 64 2.98 10.07 0.18
N SER A 65 2.31 10.95 0.92
CA SER A 65 1.24 11.74 0.34
C SER A 65 1.81 12.71 -0.70
N LEU A 66 1.18 12.77 -1.87
CA LEU A 66 1.52 13.73 -2.93
C LEU A 66 0.64 14.98 -2.89
N ASN A 67 -0.41 14.99 -2.05
CA ASN A 67 -1.30 16.14 -1.88
C ASN A 67 -0.95 16.88 -0.59
N PRO A 68 -0.69 18.20 -0.63
CA PRO A 68 -0.48 18.98 0.58
C PRO A 68 -1.68 18.87 1.53
N GLY A 69 -1.42 18.47 2.79
CA GLY A 69 -2.44 18.33 3.83
C GLY A 69 -3.14 16.97 3.90
N ASP A 70 -2.86 16.04 2.98
CA ASP A 70 -3.26 14.64 3.11
C ASP A 70 -2.16 13.85 3.83
N ASP A 71 -2.55 12.96 4.76
CA ASP A 71 -1.61 12.11 5.51
C ASP A 71 -1.36 10.74 4.86
N LEU A 72 -2.17 10.35 3.87
CA LEU A 72 -2.16 9.01 3.29
C LEU A 72 -1.41 8.96 1.95
N GLY A 73 -0.48 8.00 1.83
CA GLY A 73 0.06 7.57 0.55
C GLY A 73 -1.00 6.85 -0.27
N ARG A 74 -1.68 7.56 -1.17
CA ARG A 74 -2.76 7.00 -2.01
C ARG A 74 -2.23 6.28 -3.26
N TRP A 75 -1.09 6.72 -3.78
CA TRP A 75 -0.52 6.22 -5.03
C TRP A 75 0.56 5.17 -4.76
N SER A 76 0.43 4.01 -5.40
CA SER A 76 1.47 2.97 -5.36
C SER A 76 2.74 3.40 -6.09
N ALA A 77 3.88 2.80 -5.76
CA ALA A 77 5.12 3.01 -6.48
C ALA A 77 4.97 2.69 -7.96
N ALA A 78 4.24 1.62 -8.32
CA ALA A 78 3.97 1.28 -9.72
C ALA A 78 3.21 2.39 -10.48
N THR A 79 2.26 3.07 -9.82
CA THR A 79 1.55 4.20 -10.42
C THR A 79 2.48 5.39 -10.61
N VAL A 80 3.28 5.72 -9.60
CA VAL A 80 4.26 6.80 -9.67
C VAL A 80 5.31 6.53 -10.76
N GLU A 81 5.82 5.30 -10.81
CA GLU A 81 6.74 4.84 -11.83
C GLU A 81 6.14 4.98 -13.23
N ALA A 82 4.90 4.54 -13.44
CA ALA A 82 4.22 4.67 -14.74
C ALA A 82 4.08 6.14 -15.19
N VAL A 83 3.81 7.06 -14.26
CA VAL A 83 3.77 8.50 -14.55
C VAL A 83 5.16 9.00 -14.96
N LEU A 84 6.21 8.64 -14.22
CA LEU A 84 7.59 9.00 -14.58
C LEU A 84 7.95 8.47 -15.97
N VAL A 85 7.61 7.21 -16.27
CA VAL A 85 7.81 6.58 -17.58
C VAL A 85 7.13 7.35 -18.70
N ALA A 86 5.89 7.80 -18.48
CA ALA A 86 5.10 8.55 -19.44
C ALA A 86 5.62 9.98 -19.67
N LEU A 87 6.27 10.58 -18.67
CA LEU A 87 6.83 11.94 -18.72
C LEU A 87 8.25 11.98 -19.30
N ARG A 88 8.88 10.83 -19.59
CA ARG A 88 10.21 10.78 -20.20
C ARG A 88 10.25 11.50 -21.54
N ARG A 89 11.26 12.35 -21.71
CA ARG A 89 11.47 13.14 -22.93
C ARG A 89 11.80 12.27 -24.13
N ASP A 90 12.63 11.24 -23.92
CA ASP A 90 12.93 10.23 -24.92
C ASP A 90 12.20 8.92 -24.56
N PRO A 91 11.20 8.49 -25.35
CA PRO A 91 10.48 7.24 -25.12
C PRO A 91 11.38 5.99 -25.15
N ASN A 92 12.54 6.06 -25.79
CA ASN A 92 13.49 4.96 -25.91
C ASN A 92 14.55 4.95 -24.80
N GLN A 93 14.55 5.95 -23.91
CA GLN A 93 15.47 5.97 -22.78
C GLN A 93 15.30 4.70 -21.94
N PRO A 94 16.39 4.07 -21.46
CA PRO A 94 16.29 2.91 -20.58
C PRO A 94 15.53 3.20 -19.29
N LEU A 95 14.80 2.20 -18.78
CA LEU A 95 14.14 2.25 -17.46
C LEU A 95 15.13 1.84 -16.36
N SER A 96 16.17 2.64 -16.15
CA SER A 96 17.16 2.46 -15.08
C SER A 96 16.85 3.36 -13.88
N GLU A 97 17.47 3.05 -12.74
CA GLU A 97 17.42 3.90 -11.54
C GLU A 97 17.85 5.34 -11.84
N ASP A 98 18.97 5.53 -12.55
CA ASP A 98 19.45 6.86 -12.96
C ASP A 98 18.40 7.63 -13.76
N THR A 99 17.69 6.97 -14.69
CA THR A 99 16.60 7.61 -15.45
C THR A 99 15.51 8.13 -14.52
N TYR A 100 15.13 7.37 -13.48
CA TYR A 100 14.12 7.81 -12.52
C TYR A 100 14.63 8.92 -11.62
N LEU A 101 15.89 8.86 -11.15
CA LEU A 101 16.51 9.91 -10.35
C LEU A 101 16.58 11.23 -11.12
N ASP A 102 16.95 11.20 -12.40
CA ASP A 102 17.00 12.37 -13.27
C ASP A 102 15.61 13.02 -13.47
N LEU A 103 14.53 12.21 -13.48
CA LEU A 103 13.16 12.72 -13.62
C LEU A 103 12.61 13.34 -12.32
N MET A 104 13.22 13.05 -11.17
CA MET A 104 12.83 13.58 -9.87
C MET A 104 13.63 14.82 -9.45
N ALA A 105 14.72 15.12 -10.15
CA ALA A 105 15.60 16.28 -9.92
C ALA A 105 15.01 17.58 -10.51
#